data_AF-A0A536APD2-F1
#
_entry.id   AF-A0A536APD2-F1
#
_cell.length_a   1.000
_cell.length_b   1.000
_cell.length_c   1.000
_cell.angle_alpha   90.00
_cell.angle_beta   90.00
_cell.angle_gamma   90.00
#
_symmetry.space_group_name_H-M   'P 1'
#
loop_
_entity.id
_entity.type
_entity.pdbx_description
1 polymer ?
#
loop_
_entity_poly.entity_id
_entity_poly.type
_entity_poly.pdbx_seq_one_letter_code
_entity_poly.pdbx_strand_id
1 'polypeptide(L)'
;SSSTTDPNGQNLGNGITGSSSGETATGWRHLTADLAPYAGKKVQLRFQYVTDGNLNFGGFAVDDIEITGFPLDEAEADNGWTSSGFIRSTNLVSQRFAVQLLHFAGDRATVERWTVDNGELSFDVDTSGDRRALLAVTGFAVRTTEPVAFSISAENRP
;
A
#
# COMPACT_ATOMS: atom_id res chain seq x y z
N SER A 1 13.38 -18.21 -0.88
CA SER A 1 13.21 -19.67 -0.67
C SER A 1 12.28 -19.87 0.51
N SER A 2 11.70 -21.05 0.68
CA SER A 2 10.91 -21.39 1.88
C SER A 2 11.78 -22.05 2.95
N SER A 3 11.27 -22.07 4.18
CA SER A 3 11.87 -22.79 5.31
C SER A 3 10.79 -23.35 6.23
N THR A 4 11.12 -24.44 6.94
CA THR A 4 10.31 -25.02 8.03
C THR A 4 10.68 -24.44 9.39
N THR A 5 11.73 -23.61 9.47
CA THR A 5 12.16 -23.00 10.74
C THR A 5 11.09 -22.06 11.27
N ASP A 6 10.70 -22.24 12.53
CA ASP A 6 9.65 -21.47 13.18
C ASP A 6 10.13 -20.82 14.50
N PRO A 7 11.00 -19.81 14.43
CA PRO A 7 11.56 -19.22 15.64
C PRO A 7 10.53 -18.38 16.42
N ASN A 8 9.44 -17.96 15.76
CA ASN A 8 8.45 -17.03 16.28
C ASN A 8 7.04 -17.66 16.45
N GLY A 9 6.87 -18.95 16.18
CA GLY A 9 5.57 -19.64 16.32
C GLY A 9 4.52 -19.28 15.27
N GLN A 10 4.94 -18.78 14.11
CA GLN A 10 4.06 -18.27 13.04
C GLN A 10 4.26 -18.97 11.69
N ASN A 11 5.25 -19.84 11.56
CA ASN A 11 5.49 -20.58 10.33
C ASN A 11 4.55 -21.80 10.23
N LEU A 12 3.62 -21.76 9.28
CA LEU A 12 2.64 -22.82 9.04
C LEU A 12 3.22 -24.05 8.30
N GLY A 13 4.55 -24.12 8.13
CA GLY A 13 5.27 -25.30 7.66
C GLY A 13 6.31 -25.00 6.59
N ASN A 14 6.00 -24.11 5.63
CA ASN A 14 6.92 -23.75 4.53
C ASN A 14 6.91 -22.23 4.28
N GLY A 15 7.07 -21.46 5.35
CA GLY A 15 7.05 -20.01 5.32
C GLY A 15 8.16 -19.42 4.43
N ILE A 16 7.83 -18.28 3.82
CA ILE A 16 8.76 -17.45 3.06
C ILE A 16 8.86 -16.12 3.79
N THR A 17 10.09 -15.68 4.05
CA THR A 17 10.40 -14.39 4.68
C THR A 17 11.52 -13.70 3.91
N GLY A 18 11.77 -12.42 4.22
CA GLY A 18 12.74 -11.59 3.52
C GLY A 18 12.09 -10.69 2.47
N SER A 19 12.91 -10.18 1.54
CA SER A 19 12.48 -9.27 0.47
C SER A 19 13.10 -9.72 -0.85
N SER A 20 12.32 -9.77 -1.92
CA SER A 20 12.84 -9.95 -3.28
C SER A 20 13.18 -8.62 -3.97
N SER A 21 12.86 -7.48 -3.34
CA SER A 21 13.17 -6.16 -3.87
C SER A 21 14.68 -5.97 -4.01
N GLY A 22 15.13 -5.60 -5.21
CA GLY A 22 16.54 -5.44 -5.54
C GLY A 22 17.32 -6.75 -5.71
N GLU A 23 16.74 -7.92 -5.41
CA GLU A 23 17.38 -9.22 -5.70
C GLU A 23 17.30 -9.59 -7.19
N THR A 24 16.27 -9.10 -7.89
CA THR A 24 16.11 -9.19 -9.34
C THR A 24 15.87 -7.81 -9.93
N ALA A 25 16.05 -7.67 -11.25
CA ALA A 25 15.81 -6.40 -11.94
C ALA A 25 14.36 -5.90 -11.78
N THR A 26 13.40 -6.81 -11.57
CA THR A 26 11.98 -6.49 -11.42
C THR A 26 11.50 -6.52 -9.97
N GLY A 27 12.31 -7.03 -9.04
CA GLY A 27 11.90 -7.31 -7.67
C GLY A 27 11.00 -8.54 -7.53
N TRP A 28 10.69 -9.25 -8.62
CA TRP A 28 9.90 -10.48 -8.62
C TRP A 28 10.81 -11.72 -8.60
N ARG A 29 10.33 -12.79 -7.97
CA ARG A 29 11.02 -14.06 -7.87
C ARG A 29 10.08 -15.21 -8.19
N HIS A 30 10.51 -16.08 -9.11
CA HIS A 30 9.79 -17.31 -9.40
C HIS A 30 9.91 -18.30 -8.23
N LEU A 31 8.78 -18.89 -7.84
CA LEU A 31 8.67 -19.87 -6.77
C LEU A 31 7.92 -21.10 -7.29
N THR A 32 8.37 -22.27 -6.87
CA THR A 32 7.78 -23.56 -7.29
C THR A 32 7.51 -24.43 -6.06
N ALA A 33 6.40 -25.16 -6.09
CA ALA A 33 6.05 -26.15 -5.08
C ALA A 33 5.61 -27.45 -5.77
N ASP A 34 6.09 -28.59 -5.26
CA ASP A 34 5.70 -29.90 -5.80
C ASP A 34 4.34 -30.34 -5.25
N LEU A 35 3.40 -30.59 -6.15
CA LEU A 35 2.06 -31.08 -5.84
C LEU A 35 1.89 -32.60 -6.04
N ALA A 36 2.92 -33.31 -6.51
CA ALA A 36 2.88 -34.75 -6.73
C ALA A 36 2.42 -35.57 -5.50
N PRO A 37 2.76 -35.21 -4.24
CA PRO A 37 2.25 -35.91 -3.05
C PRO A 37 0.71 -35.88 -2.89
N TYR A 38 0.03 -35.00 -3.62
CA TYR A 38 -1.42 -34.82 -3.61
C TYR A 38 -2.10 -35.38 -4.87
N ALA A 39 -1.38 -36.05 -5.75
CA ALA A 39 -1.95 -36.64 -6.97
C ALA A 39 -3.16 -37.54 -6.68
N GLY A 40 -4.21 -37.41 -7.48
CA GLY A 40 -5.47 -38.15 -7.32
C GLY A 40 -6.37 -37.66 -6.18
N LYS A 41 -5.95 -36.64 -5.42
CA LYS A 41 -6.76 -36.04 -4.35
C LYS A 41 -7.32 -34.70 -4.80
N LYS A 42 -8.49 -34.35 -4.25
CA LYS A 42 -9.00 -32.98 -4.32
C LYS A 42 -8.35 -32.17 -3.20
N VAL A 43 -7.55 -31.18 -3.56
CA VAL A 43 -6.89 -30.27 -2.61
C VAL A 43 -7.28 -28.83 -2.90
N GLN A 44 -7.09 -27.95 -1.90
CA GLN A 44 -7.19 -26.51 -2.06
C GLN A 44 -5.80 -25.91 -1.92
N LEU A 45 -5.48 -24.94 -2.78
CA LEU A 45 -4.30 -24.11 -2.62
C LEU A 45 -4.69 -22.79 -1.94
N ARG A 46 -3.82 -22.28 -1.08
CA ARG A 46 -4.05 -21.04 -0.34
C ARG A 46 -2.75 -20.31 -0.09
N PHE A 47 -2.73 -19.03 -0.41
CA PHE A 47 -1.70 -18.10 0.05
C PHE A 47 -2.11 -17.50 1.39
N GLN A 48 -1.19 -17.50 2.35
CA GLN A 48 -1.43 -16.95 3.69
C GLN A 48 -0.32 -15.95 4.00
N TYR A 49 -0.71 -14.72 4.34
CA TYR A 49 0.19 -13.68 4.80
C TYR A 49 -0.07 -13.46 6.29
N VAL A 50 0.95 -13.73 7.11
CA VAL A 50 0.90 -13.65 8.56
C VAL A 50 1.91 -12.61 9.01
N THR A 51 1.44 -11.62 9.78
CA THR A 51 2.27 -10.54 10.34
C THR A 51 2.14 -10.51 11.84
N ASP A 52 3.16 -9.97 12.51
CA ASP A 52 3.04 -9.54 13.90
C ASP A 52 2.32 -8.18 14.01
N GLY A 53 2.24 -7.65 15.23
CA GLY A 53 1.64 -6.34 15.51
C GLY A 53 2.63 -5.17 15.53
N ASN A 54 3.89 -5.38 15.14
CA ASN A 54 4.98 -4.45 15.41
C ASN A 54 5.42 -3.68 14.16
N LEU A 55 5.72 -4.38 13.05
CA LEU A 55 6.34 -3.77 11.88
C LEU A 55 5.59 -4.11 10.59
N ASN A 56 5.39 -3.10 9.75
CA ASN A 56 4.71 -3.23 8.46
C ASN A 56 5.67 -2.84 7.34
N PHE A 57 5.73 -3.67 6.30
CA PHE A 57 6.49 -3.41 5.07
C PHE A 57 5.56 -3.55 3.85
N GLY A 58 6.10 -3.47 2.63
CA GLY A 58 5.36 -3.56 1.37
C GLY A 58 4.53 -4.84 1.15
N GLY A 59 4.66 -5.83 2.04
CA GLY A 59 3.79 -7.00 2.08
C GLY A 59 4.22 -8.11 1.14
N PHE A 60 3.23 -8.84 0.65
CA PHE A 60 3.40 -9.98 -0.24
C PHE A 60 2.47 -9.84 -1.44
N ALA A 61 3.04 -9.93 -2.64
CA ALA A 61 2.32 -10.00 -3.89
C ALA A 61 2.64 -11.33 -4.59
N VAL A 62 1.66 -11.87 -5.30
CA VAL A 62 1.78 -13.07 -6.10
C VAL A 62 1.14 -12.77 -7.45
N ASP A 63 1.77 -13.28 -8.50
CA ASP A 63 1.35 -13.12 -9.88
C ASP A 63 1.80 -14.36 -10.68
N ASP A 64 1.32 -14.50 -11.91
CA ASP A 64 1.65 -15.59 -12.84
C ASP A 64 1.51 -16.99 -12.20
N ILE A 65 0.33 -17.27 -11.63
CA ILE A 65 0.08 -18.52 -10.93
C ILE A 65 -0.16 -19.63 -11.95
N GLU A 66 0.84 -20.50 -12.11
CA GLU A 66 0.77 -21.67 -12.98
C GLU A 66 0.56 -22.96 -12.18
N ILE A 67 -0.48 -23.71 -12.53
CA ILE A 67 -0.75 -25.05 -11.97
C ILE A 67 -0.86 -26.02 -13.15
N THR A 68 -0.02 -27.05 -13.17
CA THR A 68 0.00 -28.04 -14.25
C THR A 68 -1.41 -28.60 -14.52
N GLY A 69 -1.86 -28.46 -15.77
CA GLY A 69 -3.20 -28.91 -16.20
C GLY A 69 -4.30 -27.85 -16.07
N PHE A 70 -3.98 -26.64 -15.62
CA PHE A 70 -4.87 -25.49 -15.59
C PHE A 70 -4.30 -24.34 -16.42
N PRO A 71 -5.15 -23.40 -16.89
CA PRO A 71 -4.68 -22.16 -17.52
C PRO A 71 -3.82 -21.34 -16.55
N LEU A 72 -2.88 -20.56 -17.09
CA LEU A 72 -2.15 -19.55 -16.35
C LEU A 72 -3.12 -18.50 -15.79
N ASP A 73 -2.90 -18.10 -14.54
CA ASP A 73 -3.62 -17.01 -13.89
C ASP A 73 -2.69 -15.81 -13.65
N GLU A 74 -2.82 -14.79 -14.50
CA GLU A 74 -2.08 -13.52 -14.48
C GLU A 74 -2.75 -12.47 -13.55
N ALA A 75 -3.72 -12.86 -12.71
CA ALA A 75 -4.45 -12.00 -11.78
C ALA A 75 -5.24 -10.80 -12.40
N GLU A 76 -5.29 -10.67 -13.72
CA GLU A 76 -6.00 -9.61 -14.44
C GLU A 76 -7.53 -9.82 -14.52
N ALA A 77 -8.00 -11.04 -14.23
CA ALA A 77 -9.41 -11.40 -14.27
C ALA A 77 -9.85 -12.11 -12.99
N ASP A 78 -11.17 -12.31 -12.83
CA ASP A 78 -11.69 -13.19 -11.78
C ASP A 78 -11.59 -14.65 -12.24
N ASN A 79 -10.55 -15.32 -11.74
CA ASN A 79 -10.25 -16.73 -12.04
C ASN A 79 -10.68 -17.68 -10.91
N GLY A 80 -11.60 -17.23 -10.02
CA GLY A 80 -12.25 -18.09 -9.04
C GLY A 80 -11.55 -18.22 -7.68
N TRP A 81 -10.50 -17.44 -7.41
CA TRP A 81 -9.90 -17.36 -6.08
C TRP A 81 -10.86 -16.73 -5.07
N THR A 82 -11.04 -17.38 -3.93
CA THR A 82 -11.74 -16.76 -2.79
C THR A 82 -10.75 -15.90 -2.01
N SER A 83 -10.93 -14.58 -2.05
CA SER A 83 -10.09 -13.66 -1.29
C SER A 83 -10.63 -13.44 0.13
N SER A 84 -9.70 -13.39 1.09
CA SER A 84 -9.96 -13.00 2.48
C SER A 84 -8.82 -12.10 2.94
N GLY A 85 -8.89 -10.83 2.56
CA GLY A 85 -7.87 -9.80 2.85
C GLY A 85 -6.98 -9.48 1.66
N PHE A 86 -6.67 -10.44 0.80
CA PHE A 86 -6.01 -10.17 -0.49
C PHE A 86 -6.94 -9.38 -1.43
N ILE A 87 -6.34 -8.51 -2.23
CA ILE A 87 -7.02 -7.75 -3.28
C ILE A 87 -6.25 -7.89 -4.58
N ARG A 88 -6.95 -7.85 -5.72
CA ARG A 88 -6.30 -7.59 -7.01
C ARG A 88 -5.89 -6.12 -7.04
N SER A 89 -4.64 -5.87 -7.39
CA SER A 89 -4.03 -4.54 -7.27
C SER A 89 -3.30 -4.19 -8.55
N THR A 90 -3.46 -2.96 -9.02
CA THR A 90 -2.66 -2.39 -10.12
C THR A 90 -1.35 -1.78 -9.60
N ASN A 91 -0.95 -2.13 -8.37
CA ASN A 91 0.16 -1.54 -7.63
C ASN A 91 0.03 0.00 -7.44
N LEU A 92 -1.21 0.51 -7.45
CA LEU A 92 -1.51 1.91 -7.20
C LEU A 92 -2.33 2.04 -5.92
N VAL A 93 -1.87 2.89 -5.02
CA VAL A 93 -2.60 3.27 -3.81
C VAL A 93 -3.17 4.67 -4.02
N SER A 94 -4.47 4.83 -3.83
CA SER A 94 -5.10 6.16 -3.88
C SER A 94 -4.53 7.05 -2.78
N GLN A 95 -3.84 8.10 -3.20
CA GLN A 95 -3.25 9.09 -2.31
C GLN A 95 -4.20 10.26 -2.13
N ARG A 96 -4.46 10.63 -0.88
CA ARG A 96 -5.26 11.82 -0.52
C ARG A 96 -4.41 12.80 0.25
N PHE A 97 -4.82 14.06 0.26
CA PHE A 97 -4.20 15.08 1.09
C PHE A 97 -5.24 15.77 1.97
N ALA A 98 -4.84 16.06 3.20
CA ALA A 98 -5.51 17.03 4.06
C ALA A 98 -4.69 18.31 3.97
N VAL A 99 -5.31 19.37 3.48
CA VAL A 99 -4.71 20.71 3.45
C VAL A 99 -5.36 21.53 4.53
N GLN A 100 -4.56 22.13 5.39
CA GLN A 100 -5.02 22.96 6.50
C GLN A 100 -4.35 24.33 6.44
N LEU A 101 -5.17 25.37 6.43
CA LEU A 101 -4.71 26.76 6.52
C LEU A 101 -5.03 27.29 7.91
N LEU A 102 -4.00 27.68 8.64
CA LEU A 102 -4.10 28.20 9.99
C LEU A 102 -3.93 29.72 9.95
N HIS A 103 -4.93 30.41 10.48
CA HIS A 103 -4.99 31.86 10.63
C HIS A 103 -4.71 32.26 12.07
N PHE A 104 -4.05 33.40 12.27
CA PHE A 104 -3.62 33.88 13.60
C PHE A 104 -4.02 35.34 13.80
N ALA A 105 -5.21 35.53 14.36
CA ALA A 105 -5.76 36.84 14.70
C ALA A 105 -5.67 37.08 16.22
N GLY A 106 -4.67 37.86 16.63
CA GLY A 106 -4.43 38.15 18.06
C GLY A 106 -3.97 36.91 18.83
N ASP A 107 -4.74 36.51 19.84
CA ASP A 107 -4.53 35.30 20.66
C ASP A 107 -5.32 34.09 20.17
N ARG A 108 -6.08 34.23 19.07
CA ARG A 108 -6.91 33.17 18.50
C ARG A 108 -6.29 32.58 17.24
N ALA A 109 -6.45 31.27 17.10
CA ALA A 109 -6.16 30.56 15.86
C ALA A 109 -7.45 29.95 15.29
N THR A 110 -7.66 30.11 13.99
CA THR A 110 -8.72 29.41 13.24
C THR A 110 -8.10 28.53 12.17
N VAL A 111 -8.81 27.47 11.78
CA VAL A 111 -8.33 26.49 10.81
C VAL A 111 -9.37 26.26 9.74
N GLU A 112 -8.98 26.47 8.49
CA GLU A 112 -9.70 25.97 7.32
C GLU A 112 -9.10 24.64 6.88
N ARG A 113 -9.94 23.72 6.40
CA ARG A 113 -9.51 22.37 6.03
C ARG A 113 -10.18 21.91 4.73
N TRP A 114 -9.37 21.32 3.87
CA TRP A 114 -9.82 20.65 2.65
C TRP A 114 -9.30 19.22 2.60
N THR A 115 -10.12 18.32 2.04
CA THR A 115 -9.69 17.00 1.58
C THR A 115 -9.48 17.06 0.07
N VAL A 116 -8.32 16.62 -0.39
CA VAL A 116 -7.92 16.65 -1.79
C VAL A 116 -7.77 15.22 -2.28
N ASP A 117 -8.72 14.78 -3.10
CA ASP A 117 -8.76 13.41 -3.64
C ASP A 117 -8.07 13.29 -5.01
N ASN A 118 -8.00 14.38 -5.79
CA ASN A 118 -7.47 14.39 -7.17
C ASN A 118 -6.06 14.98 -7.28
N GLY A 119 -5.37 15.19 -6.16
CA GLY A 119 -3.99 15.68 -6.12
C GLY A 119 -3.79 17.18 -6.35
N GLU A 120 -4.84 17.96 -6.60
CA GLU A 120 -4.75 19.40 -6.84
C GLU A 120 -5.79 20.20 -6.04
N LEU A 121 -5.35 21.35 -5.49
CA LEU A 121 -6.19 22.31 -4.78
C LEU A 121 -5.65 23.72 -5.01
N SER A 122 -6.55 24.66 -5.31
CA SER A 122 -6.24 26.10 -5.39
C SER A 122 -7.26 26.88 -4.57
N PHE A 123 -6.78 27.86 -3.80
CA PHE A 123 -7.61 28.73 -2.97
C PHE A 123 -6.90 30.07 -2.75
N ASP A 124 -7.68 31.09 -2.40
CA ASP A 124 -7.17 32.40 -2.04
C ASP A 124 -6.88 32.47 -0.54
N VAL A 125 -5.79 33.15 -0.17
CA VAL A 125 -5.42 33.39 1.22
C VAL A 125 -5.52 34.87 1.50
N ASP A 126 -6.50 35.25 2.32
CA ASP A 126 -6.57 36.62 2.85
C ASP A 126 -5.60 36.75 4.03
N THR A 127 -4.54 37.54 3.84
CA THR A 127 -3.55 37.88 4.87
C THR A 127 -3.75 39.28 5.44
N SER A 128 -4.80 40.01 5.03
CA SER A 128 -5.01 41.41 5.44
C SER A 128 -5.26 41.57 6.95
N GLY A 129 -5.91 40.58 7.57
CA GLY A 129 -6.20 40.55 9.02
C GLY A 129 -5.14 39.87 9.88
N ASP A 130 -4.17 39.18 9.26
CA ASP A 130 -3.27 38.26 9.93
C ASP A 130 -1.80 38.68 9.77
N ARG A 131 -1.02 38.59 10.86
CA ARG A 131 0.43 38.82 10.77
C ARG A 131 1.18 37.65 10.10
N ARG A 132 0.54 36.47 10.01
CA ARG A 132 1.08 35.24 9.42
C ARG A 132 -0.04 34.21 9.23
N ALA A 133 0.02 33.46 8.13
CA ALA A 133 -0.75 32.23 7.93
C ALA A 133 0.22 31.03 7.86
N LEU A 134 -0.21 29.86 8.32
CA LEU A 134 0.55 28.61 8.21
C LEU A 134 -0.24 27.61 7.36
N LEU A 135 0.39 27.10 6.31
CA LEU A 135 -0.14 26.03 5.48
C LEU A 135 0.48 24.69 5.92
N ALA A 136 -0.36 23.73 6.26
CA ALA A 136 0.04 22.34 6.51
C ALA A 136 -0.58 21.43 5.46
N VAL A 137 0.25 20.64 4.79
CA VAL A 137 -0.17 19.61 3.83
C VAL A 137 0.20 18.25 4.40
N THR A 138 -0.80 17.39 4.59
CA THR A 138 -0.61 16.04 5.12
C THR A 138 -1.11 15.04 4.10
N GLY A 139 -0.20 14.28 3.51
CA GLY A 139 -0.56 13.12 2.72
C GLY A 139 -1.08 12.00 3.62
N PHE A 140 -2.18 11.38 3.23
CA PHE A 140 -2.66 10.16 3.86
C PHE A 140 -3.18 9.19 2.80
N ALA A 141 -2.77 7.94 2.93
CA ALA A 141 -3.29 6.84 2.18
C ALA A 141 -3.52 5.69 3.17
N VAL A 142 -4.66 5.02 3.05
CA VAL A 142 -5.06 4.00 4.02
C VAL A 142 -4.04 2.87 3.96
N ARG A 143 -3.52 2.47 5.14
CA ARG A 143 -2.63 1.30 5.34
C ARG A 143 -1.25 1.37 4.66
N THR A 144 -0.78 2.56 4.29
CA THR A 144 0.60 2.76 3.83
C THR A 144 1.35 3.73 4.75
N THR A 145 2.65 3.51 4.88
CA THR A 145 3.61 4.39 5.57
C THR A 145 4.61 5.02 4.60
N GLU A 146 4.39 4.85 3.29
CA GLU A 146 5.27 5.39 2.26
C GLU A 146 5.22 6.92 2.24
N PRO A 147 6.37 7.61 2.18
CA PRO A 147 6.42 9.05 2.01
C PRO A 147 5.77 9.48 0.68
N VAL A 148 5.11 10.64 0.70
CA VAL A 148 4.54 11.24 -0.51
C VAL A 148 5.12 12.63 -0.73
N ALA A 149 5.43 12.94 -1.99
CA ALA A 149 5.85 14.27 -2.41
C ALA A 149 4.64 15.15 -2.73
N PHE A 150 4.78 16.45 -2.47
CA PHE A 150 3.83 17.47 -2.91
C PHE A 150 4.60 18.75 -3.27
N SER A 151 3.99 19.59 -4.11
CA SER A 151 4.51 20.91 -4.44
C SER A 151 3.51 21.99 -4.04
N ILE A 152 4.02 23.13 -3.58
CA ILE A 152 3.22 24.32 -3.27
C ILE A 152 3.80 25.48 -4.08
N SER A 153 2.92 26.27 -4.67
CA SER A 153 3.26 27.57 -5.24
C SER A 153 2.30 28.61 -4.69
N ALA A 154 2.78 29.84 -4.56
CA ALA A 154 2.00 30.98 -4.13
C ALA A 154 2.42 32.22 -4.91
N GLU A 155 1.47 33.04 -5.29
CA GLU A 155 1.69 34.30 -5.98
C GLU A 155 0.86 35.41 -5.32
N ASN A 156 1.41 36.62 -5.28
CA ASN A 156 0.63 37.78 -4.85
C ASN A 156 -0.34 38.13 -5.97
N ARG A 157 -1.63 38.23 -5.64
CA ARG A 157 -2.58 38.85 -6.54
C ARG A 157 -2.40 40.38 -6.53
N PRO A 158 -2.35 41.02 -7.71
CA PRO A 158 -2.22 42.48 -7.83
C PRO A 158 -3.44 43.23 -7.29
#